data_AF-A0A3A2J264-F1
#
_entry.id   AF-A0A3A2J264-F1
#
_cell.length_a   1.000
_cell.length_b   1.000
_cell.length_c   1.000
_cell.angle_alpha   90.00
_cell.angle_beta   90.00
_cell.angle_gamma   90.00
#
_symmetry.space_group_name_H-M   'P 1'
#
loop_
_entity.id
_entity.type
_entity.pdbx_description
1 polymer ?
#
loop_
_entity_poly.entity_id
_entity_poly.type
_entity_poly.pdbx_seq_one_letter_code
_entity_poly.pdbx_strand_id
1 'polypeptide(L)'
;MKPLPITPDILNVARRVVWFKTPEEELADPVHFLAHVMTFGTPEDLKALQGIVGKDEFREVLDKAPPGVFDARSWAYWNLKCGRQPTPPLPTRAGLLPVRPSL
;
A
#
# COMPACT_ATOMS: atom_id res chain seq x y z
N MET A 1 -9.24 -6.24 -4.62
CA MET A 1 -9.00 -4.95 -5.30
C MET A 1 -9.17 -5.14 -6.79
N LYS A 2 -9.86 -4.20 -7.45
CA LYS A 2 -10.00 -4.16 -8.90
C LYS A 2 -8.65 -3.77 -9.55
N PRO A 3 -8.35 -4.24 -10.78
CA PRO A 3 -7.16 -3.77 -11.50
C PRO A 3 -7.25 -2.25 -11.74
N LEU A 4 -6.10 -1.59 -11.68
CA LEU A 4 -6.00 -0.16 -11.96
C LEU A 4 -5.79 0.07 -13.46
N PRO A 5 -6.32 1.18 -14.02
CA PRO A 5 -6.07 1.51 -15.41
C PRO A 5 -4.60 1.83 -15.63
N ILE A 6 -4.03 1.27 -16.70
CA ILE A 6 -2.64 1.55 -17.09
C ILE A 6 -2.64 2.81 -17.94
N THR A 7 -2.45 3.96 -17.29
CA THR A 7 -2.31 5.26 -17.96
C THR A 7 -0.91 5.82 -17.74
N PRO A 8 -0.43 6.75 -18.60
CA PRO A 8 0.87 7.38 -18.42
C PRO A 8 1.05 8.03 -17.04
N ASP A 9 0.00 8.65 -16.49
CA ASP A 9 0.05 9.26 -15.16
C ASP A 9 0.24 8.22 -14.07
N ILE A 10 -0.49 7.11 -14.12
CA ILE A 10 -0.38 6.02 -13.12
C ILE A 10 0.98 5.33 -13.22
N LEU A 11 1.50 5.12 -14.43
CA LEU A 11 2.84 4.58 -14.64
C LEU A 11 3.93 5.50 -14.07
N ASN A 12 3.76 6.82 -14.20
CA ASN A 12 4.68 7.79 -13.61
C ASN A 12 4.64 7.76 -12.08
N VAL A 13 3.45 7.64 -11.48
CA VAL A 13 3.31 7.46 -10.02
C VAL A 13 4.02 6.19 -9.57
N ALA A 14 3.78 5.06 -10.25
CA ALA A 14 4.41 3.77 -9.92
C ALA A 14 5.94 3.86 -9.96
N ARG A 15 6.51 4.50 -11.00
CA ARG A 15 7.96 4.71 -11.11
C ARG A 15 8.55 5.53 -9.95
N ARG A 16 7.79 6.50 -9.42
CA ARG A 16 8.22 7.36 -8.32
C ARG A 16 8.16 6.65 -6.98
N VAL A 17 7.04 5.97 -6.70
CA VAL A 17 6.78 5.37 -5.38
C VAL A 17 7.41 3.98 -5.23
N VAL A 18 7.70 3.30 -6.35
CA VAL A 18 8.34 1.98 -6.41
C VAL A 18 9.49 2.03 -7.41
N TRP A 19 10.66 2.50 -6.97
CA TRP A 19 11.83 2.70 -7.84
C TRP A 19 12.60 1.41 -8.19
N PHE A 20 12.23 0.27 -7.60
CA PHE A 20 12.95 -1.00 -7.68
C PHE A 20 12.24 -2.08 -8.52
N LYS A 21 11.09 -1.77 -9.14
CA LYS A 21 10.38 -2.63 -10.11
C LYS A 21 10.01 -1.83 -11.36
N THR A 22 9.65 -2.51 -12.44
CA THR A 22 9.00 -1.81 -13.55
C THR A 22 7.58 -1.38 -13.15
N PRO A 23 7.10 -0.21 -13.62
CA PRO A 23 5.73 0.23 -13.35
C PRO A 23 4.65 -0.79 -13.74
N GLU A 24 4.86 -1.51 -14.85
CA GLU A 24 3.93 -2.51 -15.36
C GLU A 24 3.83 -3.72 -14.43
N GLU A 25 4.97 -4.22 -13.93
CA GLU A 25 5.02 -5.29 -12.93
C GLU A 25 4.36 -4.86 -11.62
N GLU A 26 4.58 -3.60 -11.21
CA GLU A 26 4.03 -3.09 -9.97
C GLU A 26 2.51 -2.92 -10.03
N LEU A 27 1.97 -2.43 -11.16
CA LEU A 27 0.52 -2.29 -11.34
C LEU A 27 -0.21 -3.63 -11.44
N ALA A 28 0.50 -4.75 -11.63
CA ALA A 28 -0.07 -6.09 -11.50
C ALA A 28 -0.41 -6.45 -10.03
N ASP A 29 0.14 -5.72 -9.04
CA ASP A 29 -0.23 -5.81 -7.63
C ASP A 29 -0.76 -4.44 -7.11
N PRO A 30 -2.05 -4.14 -7.34
CA PRO A 30 -2.67 -2.88 -6.92
C PRO A 30 -2.57 -2.59 -5.41
N VAL A 31 -2.53 -3.63 -4.56
CA VAL A 31 -2.44 -3.45 -3.11
C VAL A 31 -1.04 -2.97 -2.74
N HIS A 32 -0.01 -3.62 -3.27
CA HIS A 32 1.37 -3.22 -3.04
C HIS A 32 1.63 -1.80 -3.59
N PHE A 33 1.10 -1.49 -4.77
CA PHE A 33 1.22 -0.17 -5.38
C PHE A 33 0.59 0.91 -4.52
N LEU A 34 -0.68 0.73 -4.12
CA LEU A 34 -1.36 1.73 -3.29
C LEU A 34 -0.77 1.84 -1.89
N ALA A 35 -0.23 0.76 -1.31
CA ALA A 35 0.51 0.84 -0.05
C ALA A 35 1.74 1.75 -0.18
N HIS A 36 2.45 1.68 -1.30
CA HIS A 36 3.57 2.58 -1.60
C HIS A 36 3.12 4.01 -1.86
N VAL A 37 2.01 4.23 -2.58
CA VAL A 37 1.46 5.58 -2.77
C VAL A 37 1.02 6.18 -1.42
N MET A 38 0.40 5.40 -0.56
CA MET A 38 -0.04 5.87 0.76
C MET A 38 1.15 6.21 1.67
N THR A 39 2.32 5.62 1.44
CA THR A 39 3.51 5.85 2.28
C THR A 39 4.41 6.95 1.71
N PHE A 40 4.67 6.91 0.40
CA PHE A 40 5.68 7.73 -0.28
C PHE A 40 5.09 8.73 -1.29
N GLY A 41 3.81 8.61 -1.62
CA GLY A 41 3.16 9.43 -2.63
C GLY A 41 3.02 10.90 -2.22
N THR A 42 3.06 11.78 -3.21
CA THR A 42 2.82 13.22 -3.03
C THR A 42 1.35 13.57 -3.28
N PRO A 43 0.89 14.78 -2.93
CA PRO A 43 -0.46 15.22 -3.24
C PRO A 43 -0.81 15.12 -4.74
N GLU A 44 0.16 15.32 -5.62
CA GLU A 44 0.01 15.18 -7.07
C GLU A 44 -0.23 13.72 -7.47
N ASP A 45 0.45 12.77 -6.82
CA ASP A 45 0.25 11.33 -7.05
C ASP A 45 -1.16 10.90 -6.60
N LEU A 46 -1.64 11.43 -5.47
CA LEU A 46 -3.01 11.21 -5.01
C LEU A 46 -4.05 11.82 -5.95
N LYS A 47 -3.73 12.96 -6.57
CA LYS A 47 -4.59 13.59 -7.58
C LYS A 47 -4.70 12.73 -8.84
N ALA A 48 -3.62 12.08 -9.27
CA ALA A 48 -3.65 11.15 -10.40
C ALA A 48 -4.54 9.93 -10.14
N LEU A 49 -4.74 9.54 -8.87
CA LEU A 49 -5.62 8.45 -8.46
C LEU A 49 -7.09 8.87 -8.24
N GLN A 50 -7.37 10.16 -8.29
CA GLN A 50 -8.71 10.68 -8.03
C GLN A 50 -9.71 10.17 -9.08
N GLY A 51 -10.85 9.64 -8.62
CA GLY A 51 -11.87 9.04 -9.48
C GLY A 51 -11.58 7.58 -9.88
N ILE A 52 -10.38 7.07 -9.61
CA ILE A 52 -10.00 5.66 -9.83
C ILE A 52 -10.07 4.89 -8.51
N VAL A 53 -9.48 5.48 -7.47
CA VAL A 53 -9.31 4.89 -6.14
C VAL A 53 -10.07 5.73 -5.12
N GLY A 54 -10.92 5.08 -4.34
CA GLY A 54 -11.72 5.68 -3.30
C GLY A 54 -11.30 5.25 -1.90
N LYS A 55 -12.13 5.64 -0.93
CA LYS A 55 -11.92 5.34 0.49
C LYS A 55 -11.92 3.83 0.77
N ASP A 56 -12.71 3.06 0.02
CA ASP A 56 -12.86 1.63 0.23
C ASP A 56 -11.63 0.85 -0.28
N GLU A 57 -11.03 1.27 -1.40
CA GLU A 57 -9.74 0.72 -1.82
C GLU A 57 -8.64 1.03 -0.80
N PHE A 58 -8.58 2.25 -0.24
CA PHE A 58 -7.60 2.56 0.82
C PHE A 58 -7.81 1.71 2.08
N ARG A 59 -9.07 1.40 2.43
CA ARG A 59 -9.37 0.48 3.55
C ARG A 59 -8.87 -0.92 3.24
N GLU A 60 -9.13 -1.42 2.03
CA GLU A 60 -8.66 -2.73 1.59
C GLU A 60 -7.12 -2.83 1.63
N VAL A 61 -6.41 -1.76 1.24
CA VAL A 61 -4.94 -1.69 1.36
C VAL A 61 -4.50 -1.81 2.82
N LEU A 62 -5.14 -1.07 3.73
CA LEU A 62 -4.79 -1.14 5.15
C LEU A 62 -5.09 -2.52 5.76
N ASP A 63 -6.12 -3.23 5.27
CA ASP A 63 -6.44 -4.60 5.70
C ASP A 63 -5.43 -5.63 5.18
N LYS A 64 -4.88 -5.39 3.99
CA LYS A 64 -3.93 -6.29 3.30
C LYS A 64 -2.50 -5.75 3.32
N ALA A 65 -2.21 -4.82 4.24
CA ALA A 65 -0.99 -4.04 4.21
C ALA A 65 0.24 -4.95 4.30
N PRO A 66 1.14 -4.93 3.30
CA PRO A 66 2.34 -5.75 3.34
C PRO A 66 3.27 -5.29 4.48
N PRO A 67 3.89 -6.22 5.22
CA PRO A 67 4.76 -5.89 6.33
C PRO A 67 6.03 -5.20 5.83
N GLY A 68 6.32 -4.03 6.40
CA GLY A 68 7.52 -3.22 6.10
C GLY A 68 7.33 -2.14 5.03
N VAL A 69 6.13 -1.94 4.49
CA VAL A 69 5.87 -0.82 3.56
C VAL A 69 5.51 0.45 4.31
N PHE A 70 4.52 0.39 5.22
CA PHE A 70 4.07 1.58 5.95
C PHE A 70 5.04 1.99 7.07
N ASP A 71 5.36 3.29 7.11
CA ASP A 71 5.91 3.93 8.30
C ASP A 71 4.81 4.26 9.35
N ALA A 72 5.20 4.50 10.61
CA ALA A 72 4.25 4.74 11.70
C ALA A 72 3.36 5.98 11.49
N ARG A 73 3.89 7.04 10.88
CA ARG A 73 3.15 8.30 10.63
C ARG A 73 2.09 8.08 9.57
N SER A 74 2.47 7.49 8.43
CA SER A 74 1.59 7.17 7.32
C SER A 74 0.51 6.17 7.75
N TRP A 75 0.87 5.15 8.54
CA TRP A 75 -0.07 4.20 9.10
C TRP A 75 -1.13 4.85 9.99
N ALA A 76 -0.72 5.71 10.92
CA ALA A 76 -1.65 6.43 11.79
C ALA A 76 -2.58 7.35 10.99
N TYR A 77 -2.02 8.12 10.06
CA TYR A 77 -2.79 9.04 9.22
C TYR A 77 -3.86 8.32 8.40
N TRP A 78 -3.50 7.25 7.67
CA TRP A 78 -4.43 6.57 6.79
C TRP A 78 -5.48 5.75 7.56
N ASN A 79 -5.12 5.15 8.70
CA ASN A 79 -6.11 4.51 9.57
C ASN A 79 -7.13 5.53 10.07
N LEU A 80 -6.69 6.69 10.56
CA LEU A 80 -7.59 7.78 10.96
C LEU A 80 -8.48 8.24 9.80
N LYS A 81 -7.88 8.56 8.64
CA LYS A 81 -8.61 9.00 7.44
C LYS A 81 -9.64 7.98 6.95
N CYS A 82 -9.35 6.69 7.11
CA CYS A 82 -10.26 5.61 6.78
C CYS A 82 -11.32 5.31 7.86
N GLY A 83 -11.24 5.96 9.02
CA GLY A 83 -12.17 5.76 10.14
C GLY A 83 -11.85 4.54 11.01
N ARG A 84 -10.61 4.05 10.97
CA ARG A 84 -10.13 2.91 11.77
C ARG A 84 -9.51 3.44 13.06
N GLN A 85 -10.33 3.53 14.10
CA GLN A 85 -9.90 3.95 15.44
C GLN A 85 -10.36 2.92 16.49
N PRO A 86 -9.50 2.52 17.45
CA PRO A 86 -8.09 2.92 17.58
C PRO A 86 -7.22 2.40 16.41
N THR A 87 -6.11 3.08 16.12
CA THR A 87 -5.17 2.66 15.08
C THR A 87 -4.59 1.28 15.43
N PRO A 88 -4.74 0.25 14.58
CA PRO A 88 -4.17 -1.07 14.83
C PRO A 88 -2.64 -1.04 14.84
N PRO A 89 -1.95 -2.06 15.38
CA PRO A 89 -0.50 -2.17 15.24
C PRO A 89 -0.09 -2.32 13.77
N LEU A 90 1.15 -1.92 13.44
CA LEU A 90 1.73 -2.12 12.12
C LEU A 90 1.80 -3.62 11.77
N PRO A 91 1.63 -3.99 10.49
CA PRO A 91 1.81 -5.38 10.04
C PRO A 91 3.26 -5.80 10.24
N THR A 92 3.46 -6.91 10.96
CA THR A 92 4.77 -7.52 11.16
C THR A 92 4.92 -8.74 10.27
N ARG A 93 6.17 -9.07 9.89
CA ARG A 93 6.44 -10.36 9.24
C ARG A 93 6.18 -11.46 10.27
N ALA A 94 5.33 -12.42 9.92
CA ALA A 94 5.31 -13.68 10.66
C ALA A 94 6.69 -14.34 10.45
N GLY A 95 7.54 -14.30 11.48
CA GLY A 95 8.81 -14.99 11.44
C GLY A 95 8.58 -16.48 11.15
N LEU A 96 9.60 -17.15 10.61
CA LEU A 96 9.64 -18.61 10.64
C LEU A 96 9.56 -19.00 12.13
N LEU A 97 8.41 -19.53 12.56
CA LEU A 97 8.33 -20.18 13.87
C LEU A 97 9.49 -21.17 13.94
N PRO A 98 10.32 -21.17 15.00
CA PRO A 98 11.34 -22.19 15.12
C PRO A 98 10.62 -23.52 15.17
N VAL A 99 10.70 -24.30 14.10
CA VAL A 99 10.34 -25.71 14.11
C VAL A 99 11.30 -26.33 15.10
N ARG A 100 10.86 -26.49 16.36
CA ARG A 100 11.64 -27.22 17.36
C ARG A 100 11.69 -28.66 16.85
N PRO A 101 12.87 -29.22 16.52
CA PRO A 101 12.95 -30.63 16.23
C PRO A 101 12.52 -31.39 17.48
N SER A 102 11.55 -32.29 17.33
CA SER A 102 11.21 -33.26 18.37
C SER A 102 12.44 -34.15 18.58
N LEU A 103 12.99 -34.13 19.80
CA LEU A 103 13.98 -35.11 20.25
C LEU A 103 13.30 -36.44 20.54
#